data_AF-A0A955ZRA3-F1
#
_entry.id   AF-A0A955ZRA3-F1
#
_cell.length_a   1.000
_cell.length_b   1.000
_cell.length_c   1.000
_cell.angle_alpha   90.00
_cell.angle_beta   90.00
_cell.angle_gamma   90.00
#
_symmetry.space_group_name_H-M   'P 1'
#
loop_
_entity.id
_entity.type
_entity.pdbx_description
1 polymer ?
#
loop_
_entity_poly.entity_id
_entity_poly.type
_entity_poly.pdbx_seq_one_letter_code
_entity_poly.pdbx_strand_id
1 'polypeptide(L)'
;MKRSLPTGVQGVLLVGLWVCVGCQSPHAPLDLNSFDPSQDQQFIADQYRRQAALMKQTAEDLKIKAERYAQLFGADSEWATSAKLLEKFYEQEAQNRERLAILHAEAGRLHPHSPDFETR
;
A
#
# COMPACT_ATOMS: atom_id res chain seq x y z
N MET A 1 -50.53 -28.04 31.29
CA MET A 1 -49.24 -28.74 31.11
C MET A 1 -48.37 -27.93 30.17
N LYS A 2 -47.42 -27.13 30.70
CA LYS A 2 -46.44 -26.38 29.90
C LYS A 2 -45.21 -27.27 29.73
N ARG A 3 -44.96 -27.76 28.51
CA ARG A 3 -43.74 -28.51 28.19
C ARG A 3 -42.62 -27.49 27.95
N SER A 4 -41.74 -27.30 28.94
CA SER A 4 -40.51 -26.54 28.78
C SER A 4 -39.55 -27.36 27.90
N LEU A 5 -39.15 -26.80 26.76
CA LEU A 5 -38.09 -27.38 25.93
C LEU A 5 -36.75 -27.30 26.69
N PRO A 6 -35.89 -28.32 26.60
CA PRO A 6 -34.59 -28.32 27.26
C PRO A 6 -33.69 -27.24 26.64
N THR A 7 -33.04 -26.46 27.50
CA THR A 7 -32.18 -25.30 27.19
C THR A 7 -31.11 -25.60 26.13
N GLY A 8 -30.69 -26.86 25.99
CA GLY A 8 -29.74 -27.30 24.97
C GLY A 8 -30.26 -27.26 23.53
N VAL A 9 -31.57 -27.50 23.31
CA VAL A 9 -32.19 -27.48 21.97
C VAL A 9 -32.33 -26.04 21.46
N GLN A 10 -32.49 -25.09 22.38
CA GLN A 10 -32.63 -23.67 22.07
C GLN A 10 -31.29 -23.04 21.63
N GLY A 11 -30.18 -23.48 22.22
CA GLY A 11 -28.83 -23.05 21.83
C GLY A 11 -28.42 -23.55 20.43
N VAL A 12 -28.73 -24.82 20.11
CA VAL A 12 -28.42 -25.40 18.79
C VAL A 12 -29.22 -24.73 17.67
N LEU A 13 -30.49 -24.39 17.92
CA LEU A 13 -31.32 -23.65 16.96
C LEU A 13 -30.80 -22.23 16.69
N LEU A 14 -30.31 -21.53 17.72
CA LEU A 14 -29.77 -20.18 17.58
C LEU A 14 -28.45 -20.16 16.79
N VAL A 15 -27.57 -21.15 17.01
CA VAL A 15 -26.32 -21.28 16.25
C VAL A 15 -26.59 -21.69 14.79
N GLY A 16 -27.55 -22.59 14.55
CA GLY A 16 -27.95 -22.98 13.19
C GLY A 16 -28.52 -21.80 12.38
N LEU A 17 -29.23 -20.88 13.03
CA LEU A 17 -29.78 -19.69 12.37
C LEU A 17 -28.69 -18.71 11.92
N TRP A 18 -27.60 -18.56 12.69
CA TRP A 18 -26.48 -17.68 12.34
C TRP A 18 -25.67 -18.19 11.14
N VAL A 19 -25.53 -19.51 10.99
CA VAL A 19 -24.82 -20.12 9.86
C VAL A 19 -25.55 -19.90 8.53
N CYS A 20 -26.89 -19.83 8.54
CA CYS A 20 -27.67 -19.63 7.32
C CYS A 20 -27.73 -18.17 6.83
N VAL A 21 -27.51 -17.18 7.72
CA VAL A 21 -27.54 -15.75 7.35
C VAL A 21 -26.20 -15.28 6.73
N GLY A 22 -25.12 -16.05 6.89
CA GLY A 22 -23.79 -15.70 6.39
C GLY A 22 -23.55 -15.92 4.88
N CYS A 23 -24.52 -16.40 4.10
CA CYS A 23 -24.32 -16.78 2.69
C CYS A 23 -25.35 -16.21 1.69
N GLN A 24 -26.07 -15.15 2.03
CA GLN A 24 -26.92 -14.45 1.05
C GLN A 24 -26.79 -12.94 1.18
N SER A 25 -25.61 -12.42 0.91
CA SER A 25 -25.53 -11.12 0.26
C SER A 25 -25.35 -11.40 -1.23
N PRO A 26 -26.37 -11.19 -2.09
CA PRO A 26 -26.14 -11.11 -3.52
C PRO A 26 -25.36 -9.82 -3.75
N HIS A 27 -24.05 -9.85 -3.51
CA HIS A 27 -23.18 -8.85 -4.08
C HIS A 27 -23.37 -8.97 -5.59
N ALA A 28 -23.77 -7.86 -6.22
CA ALA A 28 -23.81 -7.75 -7.67
C ALA A 28 -22.52 -8.38 -8.23
N PRO A 29 -22.62 -9.15 -9.33
CA PRO A 29 -21.43 -9.76 -9.91
C PRO A 29 -20.38 -8.68 -10.09
N LEU A 30 -19.19 -8.90 -9.53
CA LEU A 30 -18.08 -7.97 -9.66
C LEU A 30 -17.90 -7.72 -11.16
N ASP A 31 -18.15 -6.49 -11.60
CA ASP A 31 -18.04 -6.15 -13.01
C ASP A 31 -16.56 -6.07 -13.37
N LEU A 32 -16.02 -7.22 -13.81
CA LEU A 32 -14.63 -7.35 -14.24
C LEU A 32 -14.33 -6.53 -15.50
N ASN A 33 -15.34 -5.95 -16.16
CA ASN A 33 -15.15 -5.05 -17.30
C ASN A 33 -14.98 -3.58 -16.88
N SER A 34 -15.21 -3.23 -15.61
CA SER A 34 -15.01 -1.87 -15.07
C SER A 34 -13.54 -1.52 -14.77
N PHE A 35 -12.59 -2.33 -15.25
CA PHE A 35 -11.16 -2.12 -15.03
C PHE A 35 -10.70 -0.84 -15.72
N ASP A 36 -10.41 0.20 -14.94
CA ASP A 36 -9.81 1.45 -15.39
C ASP A 36 -8.29 1.42 -15.18
N PRO A 37 -7.48 1.22 -16.24
CA PRO A 37 -6.03 1.18 -16.13
C PRO A 37 -5.45 2.49 -15.58
N SER A 38 -6.13 3.63 -15.77
CA SER A 38 -5.63 4.93 -15.32
C SER A 38 -5.65 5.06 -13.80
N GLN A 39 -6.66 4.49 -13.13
CA GLN A 39 -6.73 4.42 -11.66
C GLN A 39 -5.60 3.56 -11.09
N ASP A 40 -5.28 2.44 -11.73
CA ASP A 40 -4.16 1.60 -11.33
C ASP A 40 -2.82 2.34 -11.47
N GLN A 41 -2.61 3.04 -12.60
CA GLN A 41 -1.39 3.83 -12.81
C GLN A 41 -1.23 4.96 -11.77
N GLN A 42 -2.31 5.66 -11.39
CA GLN A 42 -2.24 6.68 -10.33
C GLN A 42 -1.94 6.05 -8.97
N PHE A 43 -2.56 4.91 -8.64
CA PHE A 43 -2.28 4.19 -7.40
C PHE A 43 -0.80 3.78 -7.31
N ILE A 44 -0.24 3.21 -8.39
CA ILE A 44 1.17 2.84 -8.48
C ILE A 44 2.08 4.07 -8.32
N ALA A 45 1.75 5.18 -8.98
CA ALA A 45 2.51 6.43 -8.84
C ALA A 45 2.57 6.90 -7.38
N ASP A 46 1.45 6.86 -6.66
CA ASP A 46 1.39 7.26 -5.26
C ASP A 46 2.18 6.33 -4.33
N GLN A 47 2.22 5.03 -4.62
CA GLN A 47 3.09 4.10 -3.88
C GLN A 47 4.56 4.48 -4.03
N TYR A 48 5.00 4.76 -5.26
CA TYR A 48 6.38 5.19 -5.50
C TYR A 48 6.71 6.53 -4.85
N ARG A 49 5.77 7.50 -4.83
CA ARG A 49 5.96 8.77 -4.09
C ARG A 49 6.15 8.53 -2.59
N ARG A 50 5.33 7.68 -1.98
CA ARG A 50 5.48 7.33 -0.56
C ARG A 50 6.82 6.66 -0.28
N GLN A 51 7.24 5.73 -1.12
CA GLN A 51 8.56 5.08 -1.00
C GLN A 51 9.71 6.10 -1.15
N ALA A 52 9.63 7.00 -2.11
CA ALA A 52 10.61 8.07 -2.30
C ALA A 52 10.74 8.93 -1.04
N ALA A 53 9.61 9.34 -0.44
CA ALA A 53 9.60 10.14 0.78
C ALA A 53 10.26 9.42 1.97
N LEU A 54 9.93 8.14 2.18
CA LEU A 54 10.54 7.34 3.24
C LEU A 54 12.06 7.18 3.05
N MET A 55 12.51 7.03 1.79
CA MET A 55 13.93 6.91 1.47
C MET A 55 14.68 8.22 1.67
N LYS A 56 14.09 9.38 1.31
CA LYS A 56 14.65 10.70 1.62
C LYS A 56 14.83 10.88 3.13
N GLN A 57 13.80 10.55 3.92
CA GLN A 57 13.89 10.61 5.37
C GLN A 57 15.01 9.71 5.91
N THR A 58 15.12 8.49 5.38
CA THR A 58 16.17 7.55 5.78
C THR A 58 17.57 8.08 5.44
N ALA A 59 17.74 8.71 4.28
CA ALA A 59 19.00 9.34 3.88
C ALA A 59 19.39 10.48 4.85
N GLU A 60 18.46 11.37 5.19
CA GLU A 60 18.70 12.44 6.16
C GLU A 60 19.07 11.91 7.56
N ASP A 61 18.39 10.85 8.02
CA ASP A 61 18.75 10.20 9.29
C ASP A 61 20.17 9.60 9.25
N LEU A 62 20.58 9.03 8.12
CA LEU A 62 21.92 8.47 7.92
C LEU A 62 23.00 9.55 7.84
N LYS A 63 22.69 10.68 7.22
CA LYS A 63 23.57 11.85 7.19
C LYS A 63 23.88 12.34 8.61
N ILE A 64 22.86 12.52 9.43
CA ILE A 64 23.01 12.91 10.85
C ILE A 64 23.83 11.85 11.61
N LYS A 65 23.60 10.56 11.38
CA LYS A 65 24.39 9.48 11.98
C LYS A 65 25.84 9.52 11.54
N ALA A 66 26.11 9.78 10.26
CA ALA A 66 27.47 9.82 9.73
C ALA A 66 28.28 10.96 10.36
N GLU A 67 27.68 12.14 10.53
CA GLU A 67 28.28 13.27 11.25
C GLU A 67 28.59 12.91 12.70
N ARG A 68 27.64 12.26 13.39
CA ARG A 68 27.84 11.82 14.78
C ARG A 68 28.94 10.76 14.90
N TYR A 69 28.97 9.79 14.00
CA TYR A 69 30.02 8.76 13.99
C TYR A 69 31.38 9.35 13.67
N ALA A 70 31.47 10.32 12.76
CA ALA A 70 32.71 11.02 12.48
C ALA A 70 33.26 11.74 13.71
N GLN A 71 32.39 12.35 14.52
CA GLN A 71 32.79 13.02 15.77
C GLN A 71 33.26 12.04 16.85
N LEU A 72 32.62 10.86 16.97
CA LEU A 72 32.90 9.90 18.03
C LEU A 72 34.08 8.97 17.71
N PHE A 73 34.21 8.56 16.45
CA PHE A 73 35.12 7.50 16.03
C PHE A 73 36.14 7.96 14.98
N GLY A 74 36.08 9.21 14.54
CA GLY A 74 36.89 9.75 13.46
C GLY A 74 36.19 9.68 12.11
N ALA A 75 36.50 10.63 11.23
CA ALA A 75 35.86 10.80 9.93
C ALA A 75 36.05 9.60 8.98
N ASP A 76 37.18 8.89 9.11
CA ASP A 76 37.55 7.74 8.29
C ASP A 76 37.18 6.40 8.94
N SER A 77 36.47 6.43 10.08
CA SER A 77 35.99 5.19 10.70
C SER A 77 34.99 4.47 9.79
N GLU A 78 35.02 3.13 9.83
CA GLU A 78 34.08 2.28 9.08
C GLU A 78 32.61 2.66 9.35
N TRP A 79 32.30 3.11 10.57
CA TRP A 79 30.96 3.58 10.95
C TRP A 79 30.55 4.84 10.18
N ALA A 80 31.41 5.85 10.14
CA ALA A 80 31.16 7.10 9.41
C ALA A 80 31.11 6.86 7.89
N THR A 81 32.04 6.06 7.38
CA THR A 81 32.12 5.70 5.95
C THR A 81 30.88 4.92 5.50
N SER A 82 30.47 3.90 6.27
CA SER A 82 29.30 3.09 5.94
C SER A 82 28.00 3.89 5.98
N ALA A 83 27.84 4.78 6.97
CA ALA A 83 26.67 5.65 7.06
C ALA A 83 26.56 6.59 5.85
N LYS A 84 27.66 7.20 5.40
CA LYS A 84 27.71 8.02 4.17
C LYS A 84 27.38 7.22 2.92
N LEU A 85 27.85 5.98 2.83
CA LEU A 85 27.54 5.12 1.68
C LEU A 85 26.04 4.82 1.62
N LEU A 86 25.43 4.48 2.76
CA LEU A 86 23.99 4.22 2.83
C LEU A 86 23.16 5.48 2.58
N GLU A 87 23.58 6.64 3.09
CA GLU A 87 22.95 7.94 2.79
C GLU A 87 22.82 8.13 1.28
N LYS A 88 23.95 8.00 0.55
CA LYS A 88 23.97 8.13 -0.92
C LYS A 88 23.10 7.10 -1.62
N PHE A 89 23.11 5.86 -1.14
CA PHE A 89 22.27 4.80 -1.70
C PHE A 89 20.79 5.15 -1.59
N TYR A 90 20.32 5.56 -0.40
CA TYR A 90 18.92 5.91 -0.20
C TYR A 90 18.52 7.20 -0.93
N GLU A 91 19.42 8.17 -1.05
CA GLU A 91 19.18 9.36 -1.87
C GLU A 91 18.96 9.00 -3.35
N GLN A 92 19.83 8.14 -3.91
CA GLN A 92 19.71 7.67 -5.29
C GLN A 92 18.44 6.85 -5.51
N GLU A 93 18.12 5.93 -4.60
CA GLU A 93 16.89 5.16 -4.70
C GLU A 93 15.65 6.06 -4.59
N ALA A 94 15.66 7.06 -3.71
CA ALA A 94 14.56 8.02 -3.62
C ALA A 94 14.32 8.75 -4.96
N GLN A 95 15.39 9.21 -5.61
CA GLN A 95 15.31 9.84 -6.93
C GLN A 95 14.77 8.87 -7.99
N ASN A 96 15.18 7.61 -7.96
CA ASN A 96 14.68 6.59 -8.88
C ASN A 96 13.18 6.32 -8.66
N ARG A 97 12.72 6.23 -7.41
CA ARG A 97 11.29 6.08 -7.08
C ARG A 97 10.49 7.30 -7.54
N GLU A 98 11.00 8.51 -7.34
CA GLU A 98 10.36 9.74 -7.82
C GLU A 98 10.19 9.73 -9.35
N ARG A 99 11.24 9.33 -10.08
CA ARG A 99 11.19 9.18 -11.53
C ARG A 99 10.14 8.14 -11.96
N LEU A 100 10.07 6.99 -11.29
CA LEU A 100 9.05 5.97 -11.58
C LEU A 100 7.64 6.50 -11.29
N ALA A 101 7.45 7.24 -10.19
CA ALA A 101 6.17 7.85 -9.88
C ALA A 101 5.71 8.83 -10.97
N ILE A 102 6.62 9.62 -11.53
CA ILE A 102 6.32 10.53 -12.64
C ILE A 102 5.87 9.74 -13.86
N LEU A 103 6.61 8.69 -14.24
CA LEU A 103 6.27 7.86 -15.41
C LEU A 103 4.88 7.23 -15.30
N HIS A 104 4.53 6.67 -14.13
CA HIS A 104 3.21 6.09 -13.91
C HIS A 104 2.11 7.15 -13.87
N ALA A 105 2.36 8.31 -13.26
CA ALA A 105 1.39 9.41 -13.25
C ALA A 105 1.12 9.94 -14.67
N GLU A 106 2.14 10.01 -15.52
CA GLU A 106 2.02 10.39 -16.93
C GLU A 106 1.29 9.32 -17.75
N ALA A 107 1.62 8.04 -17.55
CA ALA A 107 0.93 6.93 -18.21
C ALA A 107 -0.59 6.95 -17.93
N GLY A 108 -0.98 7.16 -16.67
CA GLY A 108 -2.38 7.30 -16.27
C GLY A 108 -3.06 8.53 -16.87
N ARG A 109 -2.33 9.63 -17.14
CA ARG A 109 -2.89 10.82 -17.81
C ARG A 109 -3.06 10.63 -19.31
N LEU A 110 -2.18 9.87 -19.95
CA LEU A 110 -2.20 9.61 -21.40
C LEU A 110 -3.22 8.56 -21.82
N HIS A 111 -3.69 7.72 -20.88
CA HIS A 111 -4.81 6.81 -21.07
C HIS A 111 -6.02 7.24 -20.24
N PRO A 112 -6.56 8.47 -20.44
CA PRO A 112 -7.80 8.84 -19.78
C PRO A 112 -8.94 8.01 -20.40
N HIS A 113 -9.87 7.59 -19.54
CA HIS A 113 -11.15 6.99 -19.88
C HIS A 113 -11.61 7.35 -21.30
N SER A 114 -11.63 6.37 -22.21
CA SER A 114 -12.48 6.48 -23.39
C SER A 114 -13.91 6.42 -22.89
N PRO A 115 -14.73 7.47 -23.01
CA PRO A 115 -16.14 7.33 -22.72
C PRO A 115 -16.68 6.29 -23.70
N ASP A 116 -17.36 5.28 -23.17
CA ASP A 116 -18.10 4.33 -24.00
C ASP A 116 -19.08 5.13 -24.86
N PHE A 117 -18.73 5.31 -26.13
CA PHE A 117 -19.69 5.66 -27.16
C PHE A 117 -20.49 4.39 -27.47
N GLU A 118 -21.31 3.93 -26.52
CA GLU A 118 -22.47 3.13 -26.88
C GLU A 118 -23.58 4.08 -27.32
N THR A 119 -23.58 4.28 -28.63
CA THR A 119 -24.65 4.85 -29.42
C THR A 119 -25.97 4.08 -29.23
N ARG A 120 -27.01 4.83 -28.89
CA ARG A 120 -28.36 4.86 -29.49
C ARG A 120 -29.16 3.56 -29.65
#